data_AF-A0A2N0PIF6-F1
#
_entry.id   AF-A0A2N0PIF6-F1
#
_cell.length_a   1.000
_cell.length_b   1.000
_cell.length_c   1.000
_cell.angle_alpha   90.00
_cell.angle_beta   90.00
_cell.angle_gamma   90.00
#
_symmetry.space_group_name_H-M   'P 1'
#
loop_
_entity.id
_entity.type
_entity.pdbx_description
1 polymer ?
#
loop_
_entity_poly.entity_id
_entity_poly.type
_entity_poly.pdbx_seq_one_letter_code
_entity_poly.pdbx_strand_id
1 'polypeptide(L)'
;MTRKFSSIEDLDLLLLKILLFRHILKYTENQNLHLGSFGSEFFHYNTFRMNNSIFGVKEQTKNKIEFLFKPLLRLNDQNAEFNCLVIESAKPADPEIMIKFTIPVKLSTVNVSIFQQNDDKYKLDLFRQTFLGDSKLCTIGSDNYTVHIPIFESTFNQQNSTYYVLVENNFVISQERDEPLIGISKNIWTLSTKPLKTIQHSDSVTGLLRLNEKESSNFLQMNHSVFFKNMIQEFSKIIPVTEQRLSTSGKWQYDPTSPKKVLLSFNIIEAKDYTIKSNFQIIFDNLNT
;
A
#
# COMPACT_ATOMS: atom_id res chain seq x y z
N MET A 1 11.35 34.18 42.35
CA MET A 1 12.38 33.21 41.91
C MET A 1 12.06 31.87 42.55
N THR A 2 12.10 30.78 41.76
CA THR A 2 11.91 29.36 42.14
C THR A 2 10.56 28.95 42.74
N ARG A 3 9.65 28.45 41.89
CA ARG A 3 8.54 27.58 42.31
C ARG A 3 9.11 26.17 42.56
N LYS A 4 9.16 25.76 43.83
CA LYS A 4 9.33 24.37 44.25
C LYS A 4 8.10 23.58 43.81
N PHE A 5 8.31 22.49 43.07
CA PHE A 5 7.27 21.48 42.87
C PHE A 5 7.19 20.66 44.16
N SER A 6 6.06 20.75 44.84
CA SER A 6 5.77 20.04 46.09
C SER A 6 4.67 19.00 45.83
N SER A 7 5.05 17.85 45.29
CA SER A 7 4.57 16.52 45.67
C SER A 7 5.03 15.51 44.60
N ILE A 8 5.44 14.33 45.04
CA ILE A 8 5.83 13.21 44.18
C ILE A 8 4.62 12.65 43.38
N GLU A 9 3.39 12.94 43.83
CA GLU A 9 2.14 12.47 43.22
C GLU A 9 1.82 13.13 41.86
N ASP A 10 2.21 14.39 41.64
CA ASP A 10 2.04 15.06 40.35
C ASP A 10 3.02 14.55 39.28
N LEU A 11 4.20 14.10 39.71
CA LEU A 11 5.22 13.56 38.81
C LEU A 11 4.80 12.18 38.29
N ASP A 12 4.19 11.35 39.14
CA ASP A 12 3.71 10.01 38.78
C ASP A 12 2.52 10.06 37.82
N LEU A 13 1.59 11.00 37.99
CA LEU A 13 0.47 11.15 37.07
C LEU A 13 0.92 11.70 35.70
N LEU A 14 1.93 12.58 35.67
CA LEU A 14 2.53 13.07 34.44
C LEU A 14 3.35 11.98 33.73
N LEU A 15 4.11 11.18 34.47
CA LEU A 15 4.84 10.02 33.97
C LEU A 15 3.91 8.94 33.43
N LEU A 16 2.80 8.66 34.13
CA LEU A 16 1.78 7.72 33.67
C LEU A 16 1.08 8.24 32.40
N LYS A 17 0.77 9.54 32.33
CA LYS A 17 0.26 10.20 31.11
C LYS A 17 1.25 10.09 29.96
N ILE A 18 2.55 10.32 30.18
CA ILE A 18 3.60 10.23 29.15
C ILE A 18 3.86 8.78 28.71
N LEU A 19 3.85 7.81 29.65
CA LEU A 19 4.00 6.38 29.37
C LEU A 19 2.80 5.84 28.59
N LEU A 20 1.57 6.21 28.98
CA LEU A 20 0.36 5.90 28.22
C LEU A 20 0.39 6.55 26.84
N PHE A 21 0.78 7.82 26.72
CA PHE A 21 0.87 8.52 25.43
C PHE A 21 1.90 7.87 24.50
N ARG A 22 3.06 7.43 25.02
CA ARG A 22 4.09 6.72 24.25
C ARG A 22 3.68 5.29 23.87
N HIS A 23 2.94 4.60 24.72
CA HIS A 23 2.51 3.22 24.42
C HIS A 23 1.31 3.19 23.46
N ILE A 24 0.42 4.18 23.54
CA ILE A 24 -0.75 4.38 22.65
C ILE A 24 -0.32 4.81 21.24
N LEU A 25 0.67 5.72 21.11
CA LEU A 25 1.20 6.12 19.80
C LEU A 25 1.86 4.98 19.03
N LYS A 26 2.30 3.92 19.72
CA LYS A 26 2.88 2.73 19.08
C LYS A 26 1.83 1.84 18.41
N TYR A 27 0.53 2.07 18.64
CA TYR A 27 -0.59 1.26 18.14
C TYR A 27 -1.64 2.02 17.34
N THR A 28 -1.48 3.33 17.17
CA THR A 28 -2.40 4.18 16.39
C THR A 28 -1.82 4.46 15.00
N GLU A 29 -2.23 3.68 14.00
CA GLU A 29 -2.49 4.22 12.67
C GLU A 29 -4.00 4.42 12.51
N ASN A 30 -4.37 5.62 12.09
CA ASN A 30 -5.72 6.19 12.08
C ASN A 30 -6.80 5.26 11.50
N GLN A 31 -7.88 5.07 12.26
CA GLN A 31 -9.21 4.75 11.74
C GLN A 31 -10.25 5.51 12.58
N ASN A 32 -10.84 6.58 12.02
CA ASN A 32 -12.06 7.17 12.57
C ASN A 32 -13.23 6.22 12.22
N LEU A 33 -13.46 5.23 13.06
CA LEU A 33 -14.70 4.45 13.05
C LEU A 33 -15.62 5.04 14.12
N HIS A 34 -16.59 5.84 13.70
CA HIS A 34 -17.73 6.20 14.54
C HIS A 34 -18.64 4.98 14.68
N LEU A 35 -18.24 4.01 15.52
CA LEU A 35 -19.12 2.93 15.95
C LEU A 35 -18.98 2.77 17.46
N GLY A 36 -19.93 3.36 18.20
CA GLY A 36 -20.00 3.37 19.65
C GLY A 36 -19.42 4.64 20.29
N SER A 37 -20.20 5.72 20.33
CA SER A 37 -19.82 6.92 21.09
C SER A 37 -20.07 6.70 22.58
N PHE A 38 -19.12 7.11 23.42
CA PHE A 38 -19.42 7.47 24.80
C PHE A 38 -20.14 8.83 24.85
N GLY A 39 -20.85 9.15 25.93
CA GLY A 39 -21.53 10.43 26.10
C GLY A 39 -20.56 11.62 26.18
N SER A 40 -21.08 12.84 26.15
CA SER A 40 -20.30 14.09 26.16
C SER A 40 -19.42 14.29 27.41
N GLU A 41 -19.62 13.48 28.45
CA GLU A 41 -18.86 13.47 29.69
C GLU A 41 -17.46 12.81 29.57
N PHE A 42 -17.14 12.17 28.44
CA PHE A 42 -15.87 11.51 28.20
C PHE A 42 -14.92 12.40 27.39
N PHE A 43 -13.72 12.66 27.92
CA PHE A 43 -12.72 13.51 27.25
C PHE A 43 -11.69 12.70 26.44
N HIS A 44 -11.67 11.38 26.58
CA HIS A 44 -10.85 10.49 25.74
C HIS A 44 -11.49 9.11 25.63
N TYR A 45 -11.39 8.49 24.46
CA TYR A 45 -11.78 7.09 24.26
C TYR A 45 -10.87 6.43 23.23
N ASN A 46 -10.67 5.12 23.37
CA ASN A 46 -9.89 4.31 22.44
C ASN A 46 -10.49 2.90 22.32
N THR A 47 -10.31 2.26 21.17
CA THR A 47 -10.81 0.92 20.87
C THR A 47 -9.70 -0.12 21.05
N PHE A 48 -9.90 -1.08 21.96
CA PHE A 48 -9.00 -2.23 22.08
C PHE A 48 -9.46 -3.35 21.14
N ARG A 49 -8.75 -3.50 20.02
CA ARG A 49 -9.08 -4.52 18.99
C ARG A 49 -9.04 -5.96 19.51
N MET A 50 -8.19 -6.27 20.49
CA MET A 50 -8.01 -7.64 20.98
C MET A 50 -9.20 -8.15 21.80
N ASN A 51 -9.97 -7.25 22.43
CA ASN A 51 -11.06 -7.60 23.35
C ASN A 51 -12.41 -7.00 22.95
N ASN A 52 -12.57 -6.50 21.71
CA ASN A 52 -13.79 -5.83 21.23
C ASN A 52 -14.43 -4.90 22.27
N SER A 53 -13.60 -4.12 22.96
CA SER A 53 -14.04 -3.24 24.05
C SER A 53 -13.61 -1.83 23.71
N ILE A 54 -14.55 -0.88 23.81
CA ILE A 54 -14.18 0.53 23.83
C ILE A 54 -13.92 0.91 25.28
N PHE A 55 -12.83 1.62 25.47
CA PHE A 55 -12.46 2.19 26.75
C PHE A 55 -12.64 3.71 26.69
N GLY A 56 -13.34 4.25 27.67
CA GLY A 56 -13.58 5.67 27.83
C GLY A 56 -13.02 6.18 29.16
N VAL A 57 -12.45 7.38 29.13
CA VAL A 57 -11.94 8.10 30.30
C VAL A 57 -12.82 9.32 30.56
N LYS A 58 -13.34 9.44 31.78
CA LYS A 58 -14.06 10.63 32.24
C LYS A 58 -13.56 11.09 33.61
N GLU A 59 -13.76 12.37 33.93
CA GLU A 59 -13.43 12.92 35.23
C GLU A 59 -14.62 12.68 36.18
N GLN A 60 -14.37 12.07 37.33
CA GLN A 60 -15.42 11.75 38.31
C GLN A 60 -15.56 12.87 39.34
N THR A 61 -14.44 13.38 39.84
CA THR A 61 -14.29 14.54 40.73
C THR A 61 -12.92 15.18 40.48
N LYS A 62 -12.69 16.43 40.90
CA LYS A 62 -11.34 17.04 40.84
C LYS A 62 -10.30 16.05 41.40
N ASN A 63 -9.35 15.64 40.55
CA ASN A 63 -8.27 14.69 40.80
C ASN A 63 -8.65 13.18 40.86
N LYS A 64 -9.83 12.76 40.40
CA LYS A 64 -10.17 11.33 40.21
C LYS A 64 -10.65 11.05 38.78
N ILE A 65 -10.03 10.06 38.16
CA ILE A 65 -10.35 9.59 36.80
C ILE A 65 -11.14 8.29 36.93
N GLU A 66 -12.24 8.19 36.18
CA GLU A 66 -13.02 6.96 36.04
C GLU A 66 -12.74 6.33 34.67
N PHE A 67 -12.55 5.02 34.68
CA PHE A 67 -12.34 4.20 33.51
C PHE A 67 -13.58 3.36 33.26
N LEU A 68 -14.19 3.53 32.08
CA LEU A 68 -15.34 2.72 31.68
C LEU A 68 -14.97 1.82 30.51
N PHE A 69 -15.20 0.52 30.71
CA PHE A 69 -15.11 -0.47 29.65
C PHE A 69 -16.53 -0.79 29.18
N LYS A 70 -16.82 -0.52 27.92
CA LYS A 70 -18.04 -1.02 27.27
C LYS A 70 -17.67 -2.10 26.27
N PRO A 71 -18.20 -3.32 26.41
CA PRO A 71 -18.09 -4.30 25.33
C PRO A 71 -18.84 -3.75 24.12
N LEU A 72 -18.22 -3.83 22.94
CA LEU A 72 -18.93 -3.61 21.68
C LEU A 72 -19.96 -4.74 21.52
N LEU A 73 -21.13 -4.40 20.97
CA LEU A 73 -22.13 -5.40 20.56
C LEU A 73 -21.43 -6.44 19.68
N ARG A 74 -21.36 -7.68 20.18
CA ARG A 74 -20.84 -8.82 19.43
C ARG A 74 -21.77 -9.05 18.24
N LEU A 75 -21.24 -8.86 17.03
CA LEU A 75 -21.88 -9.38 15.82
C LEU A 75 -21.76 -10.91 15.89
N ASN A 76 -22.85 -11.53 16.36
CA ASN A 76 -23.14 -12.96 16.44
C ASN A 76 -21.93 -13.92 16.61
N ASP A 77 -21.55 -14.19 17.86
CA ASP A 77 -20.61 -15.25 18.22
C ASP A 77 -21.22 -16.63 17.95
N GLN A 78 -20.84 -17.24 16.83
CA GLN A 78 -20.77 -18.70 16.73
C GLN A 78 -19.31 -19.09 16.54
N ASN A 79 -18.54 -19.16 17.64
CA ASN A 79 -17.30 -19.93 17.84
C ASN A 79 -16.23 -20.01 16.73
N ALA A 80 -16.30 -19.20 15.69
CA ALA A 80 -15.28 -19.12 14.65
C ALA A 80 -14.22 -18.14 15.15
N GLU A 81 -13.04 -18.67 15.46
CA GLU A 81 -11.84 -17.88 15.66
C GLU A 81 -11.79 -16.75 14.62
N PHE A 82 -11.48 -15.52 15.06
CA PHE A 82 -11.33 -14.32 14.22
C PHE A 82 -10.19 -14.42 13.18
N ASN A 83 -9.80 -15.62 12.77
CA ASN A 83 -8.83 -15.93 11.74
C ASN A 83 -9.56 -16.48 10.50
N CYS A 84 -10.29 -15.61 9.79
CA CYS A 84 -11.01 -15.98 8.57
C CYS A 84 -10.16 -15.93 7.28
N LEU A 85 -8.85 -15.75 7.40
CA LEU A 85 -7.96 -15.50 6.28
C LEU A 85 -6.79 -16.48 6.31
N VAL A 86 -6.74 -17.38 5.32
CA VAL A 86 -5.56 -18.21 5.05
C VAL A 86 -4.89 -17.62 3.83
N ILE A 87 -3.71 -17.03 4.04
CA ILE A 87 -2.89 -16.51 2.94
C ILE A 87 -2.21 -17.71 2.25
N GLU A 88 -2.80 -18.20 1.17
CA GLU A 88 -2.10 -19.10 0.25
C GLU A 88 -1.23 -18.21 -0.66
N SER A 89 0.06 -18.11 -0.32
CA SER A 89 0.96 -17.11 -0.92
C SER A 89 1.15 -17.31 -2.43
N ALA A 90 1.08 -16.23 -3.19
CA ALA A 90 1.60 -16.16 -4.55
C ALA A 90 3.12 -16.02 -4.55
N LYS A 91 3.79 -16.62 -5.54
CA LYS A 91 5.20 -16.34 -5.82
C LYS A 91 5.28 -15.03 -6.62
N PRO A 92 6.34 -14.23 -6.48
CA PRO A 92 6.51 -12.98 -7.24
C PRO A 92 6.54 -13.14 -8.78
N ALA A 93 6.55 -14.38 -9.29
CA ALA A 93 6.52 -14.70 -10.72
C ALA A 93 5.14 -15.21 -11.19
N ASP A 94 4.16 -15.34 -10.28
CA ASP A 94 2.82 -15.77 -10.64
C ASP A 94 2.02 -14.55 -11.14
N PRO A 95 1.20 -14.70 -12.20
CA PRO A 95 0.43 -13.61 -12.79
C PRO A 95 -0.76 -13.17 -11.91
N GLU A 96 -0.94 -13.78 -10.75
CA GLU A 96 -2.04 -13.50 -9.84
C GLU A 96 -1.63 -13.70 -8.37
N ILE A 97 -2.29 -12.95 -7.50
CA ILE A 97 -2.31 -13.16 -6.06
C ILE A 97 -3.65 -13.79 -5.68
N MET A 98 -3.59 -14.84 -4.87
CA MET A 98 -4.76 -15.52 -4.33
C MET A 98 -4.91 -15.23 -2.84
N ILE A 99 -6.13 -14.92 -2.43
CA ILE A 99 -6.51 -14.80 -1.02
C ILE A 99 -7.63 -15.78 -0.75
N LYS A 100 -7.38 -16.73 0.14
CA LYS A 100 -8.37 -17.74 0.49
C LYS A 100 -8.99 -17.44 1.85
N PHE A 101 -10.31 -17.42 1.85
CA PHE A 101 -11.11 -17.18 3.03
C PHE A 101 -11.62 -18.51 3.58
N THR A 102 -11.92 -18.54 4.87
CA THR A 102 -12.55 -19.72 5.50
C THR A 102 -14.08 -19.70 5.39
N ILE A 103 -14.63 -18.59 4.89
CA ILE A 103 -16.07 -18.36 4.66
C ILE A 103 -16.28 -17.85 3.22
N PRO A 104 -17.46 -18.06 2.61
CA PRO A 104 -17.76 -17.51 1.29
C PRO A 104 -17.78 -15.98 1.31
N VAL A 105 -17.25 -15.37 0.26
CA VAL A 105 -17.08 -13.92 0.15
C VAL A 105 -17.59 -13.36 -1.17
N LYS A 106 -17.92 -12.07 -1.16
CA LYS A 106 -18.14 -11.24 -2.36
C LYS A 106 -17.24 -10.01 -2.30
N LEU A 107 -16.85 -9.50 -3.48
CA LEU A 107 -16.03 -8.30 -3.60
C LEU A 107 -16.85 -7.05 -3.28
N SER A 108 -16.19 -6.04 -2.74
CA SER A 108 -16.72 -4.68 -2.59
C SER A 108 -16.00 -3.70 -3.53
N THR A 109 -16.32 -2.42 -3.43
CA THR A 109 -15.69 -1.34 -4.21
C THR A 109 -14.38 -0.82 -3.61
N VAL A 110 -13.84 -1.48 -2.59
CA VAL A 110 -12.67 -1.00 -1.84
C VAL A 110 -11.37 -1.53 -2.48
N ASN A 111 -10.22 -0.93 -2.19
CA ASN A 111 -8.97 -1.18 -2.92
C ASN A 111 -8.07 -2.25 -2.30
N VAL A 112 -7.30 -2.91 -3.17
CA VAL A 112 -6.05 -3.58 -2.82
C VAL A 112 -4.90 -2.81 -3.44
N SER A 113 -3.81 -2.66 -2.70
CA SER A 113 -2.63 -1.90 -3.14
C SER A 113 -1.35 -2.66 -2.83
N ILE A 114 -0.39 -2.56 -3.75
CA ILE A 114 0.91 -3.21 -3.65
C ILE A 114 1.97 -2.12 -3.61
N PHE A 115 2.89 -2.25 -2.65
CA PHE A 115 3.98 -1.32 -2.45
C PHE A 115 5.31 -2.05 -2.39
N GLN A 116 6.34 -1.43 -2.94
CA GLN A 116 7.72 -1.81 -2.68
C GLN A 116 8.24 -1.07 -1.45
N GLN A 117 8.78 -1.81 -0.50
CA GLN A 117 9.39 -1.24 0.69
C GLN A 117 10.66 -0.47 0.33
N ASN A 118 10.85 0.67 0.99
CA ASN A 118 12.11 1.39 0.95
C ASN A 118 13.03 0.91 2.08
N ASP A 119 14.32 0.70 1.78
CA ASP A 119 15.32 0.39 2.81
C ASP A 119 15.51 1.56 3.79
N ASP A 120 15.26 2.78 3.33
CA ASP A 120 15.29 3.99 4.14
C ASP A 120 13.91 4.27 4.77
N LYS A 121 13.81 4.04 6.09
CA LYS A 121 12.59 4.24 6.88
C LYS A 121 12.01 5.67 6.84
N TYR A 122 12.79 6.66 6.40
CA TYR A 122 12.34 8.05 6.28
C TYR A 122 11.80 8.39 4.89
N LYS A 123 11.93 7.48 3.93
CA LYS A 123 11.35 7.61 2.60
C LYS A 123 10.02 6.85 2.53
N LEU A 124 9.12 7.37 1.71
CA LEU A 124 7.86 6.69 1.41
C LEU A 124 8.14 5.41 0.62
N ASP A 125 7.32 4.39 0.90
CA ASP A 125 7.28 3.17 0.12
C ASP A 125 6.71 3.47 -1.27
N LEU A 126 7.25 2.80 -2.28
CA LEU A 126 6.90 3.06 -3.66
C LEU A 126 5.63 2.29 -4.04
N PHE A 127 4.59 3.02 -4.44
CA PHE A 127 3.37 2.44 -4.95
C PHE A 127 3.62 1.73 -6.30
N ARG A 128 3.21 0.47 -6.40
CA ARG A 128 3.42 -0.37 -7.59
C ARG A 128 2.13 -0.65 -8.35
N GLN A 129 1.05 -0.90 -7.64
CA GLN A 129 -0.21 -1.29 -8.28
C GLN A 129 -1.38 -1.09 -7.32
N THR A 130 -2.57 -0.77 -7.87
CA THR A 130 -3.83 -0.83 -7.12
C THR A 130 -4.92 -1.43 -7.99
N PHE A 131 -5.85 -2.09 -7.32
CA PHE A 131 -7.08 -2.60 -7.90
C PHE A 131 -8.26 -2.23 -7.05
N LEU A 132 -9.36 -1.86 -7.70
CA LEU A 132 -10.67 -1.80 -7.08
C LEU A 132 -11.24 -3.22 -7.02
N GLY A 133 -11.83 -3.59 -5.89
CA GLY A 133 -12.45 -4.90 -5.72
C GLY A 133 -13.59 -5.17 -6.70
N ASP A 134 -14.34 -4.15 -7.11
CA ASP A 134 -15.42 -4.26 -8.10
C ASP A 134 -14.94 -4.08 -9.55
N SER A 135 -13.63 -3.90 -9.75
CA SER A 135 -13.08 -3.91 -11.10
C SER A 135 -13.29 -5.29 -11.71
N LYS A 136 -13.57 -5.34 -13.02
CA LYS A 136 -13.64 -6.59 -13.80
C LYS A 136 -12.35 -7.44 -13.76
N LEU A 137 -11.29 -6.90 -13.16
CA LEU A 137 -9.98 -7.54 -13.07
C LEU A 137 -9.90 -8.44 -11.83
N CYS A 138 -10.52 -8.09 -10.72
CA CYS A 138 -10.60 -8.94 -9.53
C CYS A 138 -11.75 -9.94 -9.68
N THR A 139 -11.51 -11.21 -9.38
CA THR A 139 -12.54 -12.26 -9.55
C THR A 139 -12.65 -13.14 -8.32
N ILE A 140 -13.89 -13.54 -8.02
CA ILE A 140 -14.17 -14.61 -7.07
C ILE A 140 -14.03 -15.94 -7.79
N GLY A 141 -13.23 -16.85 -7.20
CA GLY A 141 -13.07 -18.22 -7.67
C GLY A 141 -14.38 -18.99 -7.60
N SER A 142 -14.50 -20.07 -8.37
CA SER A 142 -15.73 -20.88 -8.42
C SER A 142 -16.12 -21.52 -7.09
N ASP A 143 -15.19 -21.58 -6.13
CA ASP A 143 -15.45 -22.05 -4.77
C ASP A 143 -16.21 -21.02 -3.92
N ASN A 144 -16.23 -19.74 -4.30
CA ASN A 144 -16.68 -18.58 -3.51
C ASN A 144 -15.82 -18.23 -2.29
N TYR A 145 -14.72 -18.94 -2.06
CA TYR A 145 -13.80 -18.71 -0.94
C TYR A 145 -12.51 -18.05 -1.37
N THR A 146 -12.17 -18.08 -2.66
CA THR A 146 -10.89 -17.58 -3.16
C THR A 146 -11.10 -16.29 -3.95
N VAL A 147 -10.32 -15.26 -3.63
CA VAL A 147 -10.21 -14.03 -4.42
C VAL A 147 -8.95 -14.09 -5.26
N HIS A 148 -9.09 -13.88 -6.57
CA HIS A 148 -7.99 -13.75 -7.51
C HIS A 148 -7.78 -12.28 -7.85
N ILE A 149 -6.55 -11.82 -7.69
CA ILE A 149 -6.11 -10.46 -7.97
C ILE A 149 -5.01 -10.55 -9.03
N PRO A 150 -5.22 -10.03 -10.25
CA PRO A 150 -4.21 -10.11 -11.30
C PRO A 150 -3.00 -9.26 -10.92
N ILE A 151 -1.81 -9.66 -11.34
CA ILE A 151 -0.57 -8.93 -11.12
C ILE A 151 0.04 -8.57 -12.46
N PHE A 152 0.50 -7.32 -12.58
CA PHE A 152 1.21 -6.88 -13.78
C PHE A 152 2.67 -7.32 -13.68
N GLU A 153 3.28 -7.67 -14.82
CA GLU A 153 4.71 -8.01 -14.87
C GLU A 153 5.59 -6.87 -14.30
N SER A 154 5.16 -5.62 -14.47
CA SER A 154 5.79 -4.43 -13.89
C SER A 154 5.70 -4.33 -12.35
N THR A 155 4.85 -5.11 -11.67
CA THR A 155 4.57 -4.92 -10.24
C THR A 155 5.72 -5.37 -9.35
N PHE A 156 6.26 -6.57 -9.60
CA PHE A 156 7.39 -7.15 -8.85
C PHE A 156 8.70 -7.09 -9.64
N ASN A 157 8.87 -6.03 -10.44
CA ASN A 157 9.97 -5.91 -11.40
C ASN A 157 11.33 -5.57 -10.77
N GLN A 158 11.34 -4.97 -9.58
CA GLN A 158 12.57 -4.68 -8.85
C GLN A 158 13.05 -5.91 -8.10
N GLN A 159 14.33 -6.19 -8.28
CA GLN A 159 14.97 -7.38 -7.76
C GLN A 159 15.59 -7.15 -6.40
N ASN A 160 15.86 -8.25 -5.69
CA ASN A 160 16.37 -8.22 -4.33
C ASN A 160 15.61 -7.20 -3.46
N SER A 161 14.29 -7.12 -3.67
CA SER A 161 13.43 -6.10 -3.08
C SER A 161 12.27 -6.77 -2.37
N THR A 162 11.81 -6.12 -1.30
CA THR A 162 10.65 -6.57 -0.54
C THR A 162 9.45 -5.70 -0.86
N TYR A 163 8.31 -6.35 -0.99
CA TYR A 163 7.01 -5.74 -1.28
C TYR A 163 6.03 -6.15 -0.19
N TYR A 164 5.00 -5.34 0.01
CA TYR A 164 3.85 -5.73 0.82
C TYR A 164 2.54 -5.49 0.09
N VAL A 165 1.57 -6.34 0.40
CA VAL A 165 0.19 -6.21 -0.09
C VAL A 165 -0.64 -5.61 1.03
N LEU A 166 -1.26 -4.47 0.74
CA LEU A 166 -2.24 -3.83 1.59
C LEU A 166 -3.63 -4.13 1.04
N VAL A 167 -4.43 -4.84 1.83
CA VAL A 167 -5.85 -5.06 1.53
C VAL A 167 -6.63 -4.16 2.47
N GLU A 168 -7.39 -3.21 1.95
CA GLU A 168 -8.17 -2.31 2.79
C GLU A 168 -9.30 -3.07 3.51
N ASN A 169 -9.72 -2.53 4.65
CA ASN A 169 -10.90 -3.04 5.34
C ASN A 169 -12.11 -2.97 4.41
N ASN A 170 -12.99 -3.96 4.52
CA ASN A 170 -14.20 -4.07 3.73
C ASN A 170 -13.96 -4.41 2.25
N PHE A 171 -12.73 -4.73 1.82
CA PHE A 171 -12.43 -5.20 0.46
C PHE A 171 -13.29 -6.40 0.05
N VAL A 172 -13.58 -7.28 1.00
CA VAL A 172 -14.54 -8.38 0.84
C VAL A 172 -15.61 -8.33 1.92
N ILE A 173 -16.77 -8.87 1.58
CA ILE A 173 -17.94 -8.99 2.44
C ILE A 173 -18.28 -10.47 2.57
N SER A 174 -18.54 -10.93 3.79
CA SER A 174 -19.05 -12.28 4.05
C SER A 174 -20.41 -12.45 3.38
N GLN A 175 -20.59 -13.49 2.57
CA GLN A 175 -21.90 -13.78 1.98
C GLN A 175 -22.90 -14.31 3.02
N GLU A 176 -22.40 -15.02 4.04
CA GLU A 176 -23.25 -15.61 5.09
C GLU A 176 -23.82 -14.56 6.04
N ARG A 177 -23.01 -13.54 6.38
CA ARG A 177 -23.37 -12.52 7.38
C ARG A 177 -23.72 -11.16 6.76
N ASP A 178 -23.43 -10.96 5.49
CA ASP A 178 -23.48 -9.64 4.82
C ASP A 178 -22.64 -8.57 5.54
N GLU A 179 -21.55 -8.99 6.18
CA GLU A 179 -20.68 -8.13 6.98
C GLU A 179 -19.31 -7.94 6.29
N PRO A 180 -18.77 -6.71 6.30
CA PRO A 180 -17.46 -6.45 5.75
C PRO A 180 -16.36 -7.11 6.59
N LEU A 181 -15.34 -7.65 5.93
CA LEU A 181 -14.21 -8.29 6.61
C LEU A 181 -13.03 -7.33 6.76
N ILE A 182 -12.23 -7.58 7.79
CA ILE A 182 -10.97 -6.87 8.04
C ILE A 182 -9.97 -7.23 6.94
N GLY A 183 -9.28 -6.21 6.45
CA GLY A 183 -8.25 -6.37 5.42
C GLY A 183 -6.89 -6.78 5.98
N ILE A 184 -5.87 -6.67 5.14
CA ILE A 184 -4.48 -7.01 5.46
C ILE A 184 -3.73 -5.70 5.61
N SER A 185 -3.23 -5.44 6.82
CA SER A 185 -2.47 -4.23 7.12
C SER A 185 -1.04 -4.30 6.57
N LYS A 186 -0.40 -3.13 6.49
CA LYS A 186 0.99 -2.98 6.06
C LYS A 186 1.91 -3.98 6.77
N ASN A 187 2.85 -4.56 6.00
CA ASN A 187 3.89 -5.49 6.45
C ASN A 187 3.42 -6.83 7.03
N ILE A 188 2.11 -7.13 7.05
CA ILE A 188 1.61 -8.47 7.45
C ILE A 188 1.89 -9.47 6.34
N TRP A 189 1.53 -9.11 5.10
CA TRP A 189 1.82 -9.94 3.94
C TRP A 189 2.94 -9.31 3.11
N THR A 190 4.09 -9.97 3.11
CA THR A 190 5.29 -9.52 2.40
C THR A 190 5.75 -10.56 1.38
N LEU A 191 6.33 -10.07 0.30
CA LEU A 191 6.85 -10.83 -0.82
C LEU A 191 8.26 -10.31 -1.14
N SER A 192 9.23 -11.20 -1.35
CA SER A 192 10.60 -10.79 -1.68
C SER A 192 11.04 -11.39 -3.00
N THR A 193 11.61 -10.56 -3.86
CA THR A 193 12.19 -10.99 -5.14
C THR A 193 13.63 -11.46 -4.93
N LYS A 194 14.05 -12.45 -5.73
CA LYS A 194 15.42 -12.98 -5.68
C LYS A 194 16.39 -12.03 -6.40
N PRO A 195 17.70 -12.08 -6.08
CA PRO A 195 18.72 -11.39 -6.86
C PRO A 195 18.81 -11.91 -8.31
N LEU A 196 19.19 -11.04 -9.25
CA LEU A 196 19.57 -11.41 -10.63
C LEU A 196 20.61 -12.54 -10.61
N LYS A 197 20.38 -13.58 -11.40
CA LYS A 197 21.35 -14.67 -11.61
C LYS A 197 21.93 -14.71 -13.03
N THR A 198 21.50 -13.83 -13.93
CA THR A 198 21.85 -13.95 -15.35
C THR A 198 22.77 -12.84 -15.85
N ILE A 199 23.91 -13.27 -16.38
CA ILE A 199 24.80 -12.48 -17.22
C ILE A 199 24.20 -12.55 -18.63
N GLN A 200 23.51 -11.49 -19.07
CA GLN A 200 23.11 -11.33 -20.46
C GLN A 200 23.39 -9.90 -20.90
N HIS A 201 24.30 -9.78 -21.87
CA HIS A 201 24.62 -8.52 -22.52
C HIS A 201 23.39 -7.99 -23.26
N SER A 202 23.17 -6.69 -23.16
CA SER A 202 22.17 -6.01 -23.96
C SER A 202 22.64 -4.61 -24.29
N ASP A 203 22.54 -4.28 -25.56
CA ASP A 203 22.88 -2.97 -26.08
C ASP A 203 21.91 -1.90 -25.55
N SER A 204 22.31 -0.65 -25.73
CA SER A 204 21.43 0.49 -25.48
C SER A 204 20.25 0.47 -26.44
N VAL A 205 19.08 0.87 -25.97
CA VAL A 205 17.84 0.84 -26.76
C VAL A 205 17.08 2.16 -26.69
N THR A 206 16.23 2.42 -27.67
CA THR A 206 15.26 3.51 -27.65
C THR A 206 13.86 2.96 -27.45
N GLY A 207 13.20 3.41 -26.38
CA GLY A 207 11.79 3.16 -26.12
C GLY A 207 10.90 4.32 -26.55
N LEU A 208 9.62 4.01 -26.79
CA LEU A 208 8.58 5.01 -27.09
C LEU A 208 7.50 4.95 -26.01
N LEU A 209 7.24 6.09 -25.38
CA LEU A 209 6.13 6.26 -24.43
C LEU A 209 4.96 6.95 -25.15
N ARG A 210 3.81 6.26 -25.20
CA ARG A 210 2.57 6.81 -25.75
C ARG A 210 1.76 7.46 -24.65
N LEU A 211 1.52 8.76 -24.78
CA LEU A 211 0.63 9.50 -23.88
C LEU A 211 -0.85 9.26 -24.25
N ASN A 212 -1.76 9.37 -23.27
CA ASN A 212 -3.18 9.44 -23.59
C ASN A 212 -3.57 10.80 -24.19
N GLU A 213 -4.80 10.96 -24.68
CA GLU A 213 -5.21 12.19 -25.37
C GLU A 213 -5.14 13.45 -24.47
N LYS A 214 -5.48 13.29 -23.18
CA LYS A 214 -5.44 14.37 -22.19
C LYS A 214 -4.01 14.80 -21.90
N GLU A 215 -3.13 13.84 -21.63
CA GLU A 215 -1.71 14.09 -21.36
C GLU A 215 -0.98 14.63 -22.60
N SER A 216 -1.34 14.15 -23.79
CA SER A 216 -0.81 14.66 -25.06
C SER A 216 -1.15 16.14 -25.23
N SER A 217 -2.39 16.52 -24.94
CA SER A 217 -2.83 17.92 -25.00
C SER A 217 -2.09 18.80 -24.00
N ASN A 218 -1.90 18.30 -22.77
CA ASN A 218 -1.14 19.00 -21.74
C ASN A 218 0.34 19.15 -22.11
N PHE A 219 0.96 18.08 -22.62
CA PHE A 219 2.36 18.07 -23.04
C PHE A 219 2.65 19.17 -24.07
N LEU A 220 1.78 19.32 -25.08
CA LEU A 220 1.89 20.33 -26.13
C LEU A 220 1.82 21.78 -25.62
N GLN A 221 1.27 22.00 -24.43
CA GLN A 221 1.13 23.33 -23.81
C GLN A 221 2.23 23.63 -22.78
N MET A 222 3.07 22.64 -22.46
CA MET A 222 4.08 22.73 -21.41
C MET A 222 5.49 22.93 -21.98
N ASN A 223 6.43 23.30 -21.11
CA ASN A 223 7.84 23.28 -21.48
C ASN A 223 8.31 21.82 -21.62
N HIS A 224 8.58 21.41 -22.86
CA HIS A 224 8.96 20.03 -23.17
C HIS A 224 10.23 19.58 -22.43
N SER A 225 11.23 20.45 -22.27
CA SER A 225 12.49 20.09 -21.57
C SER A 225 12.24 19.76 -20.10
N VAL A 226 11.42 20.57 -19.42
CA VAL A 226 11.01 20.31 -18.02
C VAL A 226 10.19 19.03 -17.93
N PHE A 227 9.26 18.81 -18.87
CA PHE A 227 8.47 17.60 -18.92
C PHE A 227 9.35 16.36 -19.06
N PHE A 228 10.28 16.34 -20.02
CA PHE A 228 11.19 15.24 -20.25
C PHE A 228 12.07 14.94 -19.03
N LYS A 229 12.58 15.97 -18.35
CA LYS A 229 13.35 15.80 -17.12
C LYS A 229 12.52 15.13 -16.02
N ASN A 230 11.32 15.65 -15.76
CA ASN A 230 10.43 15.09 -14.75
C ASN A 230 10.01 13.66 -15.10
N MET A 231 9.75 13.40 -16.39
CA MET A 231 9.41 12.07 -16.89
C MET A 231 10.53 11.07 -16.58
N ILE A 232 11.79 11.37 -16.91
CA ILE A 232 12.93 10.47 -16.64
C ILE A 232 13.10 10.20 -15.14
N GLN A 233 12.93 11.23 -14.30
CA GLN A 233 13.00 11.10 -12.85
C GLN A 233 11.93 10.16 -12.30
N GLU A 234 10.67 10.32 -12.72
CA GLU A 234 9.59 9.42 -12.27
C GLU A 234 9.73 8.02 -12.88
N PHE A 235 10.12 7.91 -14.15
CA PHE A 235 10.35 6.61 -14.79
C PHE A 235 11.41 5.79 -14.07
N SER A 236 12.51 6.43 -13.65
CA SER A 236 13.60 5.77 -12.92
C SER A 236 13.18 5.13 -11.60
N LYS A 237 12.05 5.56 -11.02
CA LYS A 237 11.49 4.95 -9.81
C LYS A 237 10.64 3.72 -10.16
N ILE A 238 9.90 3.80 -11.27
CA ILE A 238 8.90 2.80 -11.66
C ILE A 238 9.55 1.61 -12.38
N ILE A 239 10.52 1.85 -13.25
CA ILE A 239 11.19 0.79 -13.98
C ILE A 239 12.43 0.31 -13.22
N PRO A 240 12.89 -0.93 -13.38
CA PRO A 240 14.03 -1.46 -12.63
C PRO A 240 15.37 -1.00 -13.22
N VAL A 241 15.50 0.32 -13.41
CA VAL A 241 16.64 0.98 -14.07
C VAL A 241 17.00 2.24 -13.31
N THR A 242 18.29 2.42 -13.04
CA THR A 242 18.78 3.63 -12.38
C THR A 242 18.67 4.84 -13.29
N GLU A 243 18.43 6.03 -12.73
CA GLU A 243 18.29 7.28 -13.49
C GLU A 243 19.47 7.54 -14.44
N GLN A 244 20.71 7.18 -14.07
CA GLN A 244 21.88 7.38 -14.93
C GLN A 244 21.87 6.55 -16.22
N ARG A 245 21.04 5.51 -16.27
CA ARG A 245 20.84 4.68 -17.46
C ARG A 245 19.68 5.16 -18.31
N LEU A 246 18.91 6.15 -17.86
CA LEU A 246 17.83 6.74 -18.62
C LEU A 246 18.28 8.07 -19.21
N SER A 247 18.02 8.25 -20.49
CA SER A 247 18.23 9.53 -21.17
C SER A 247 17.08 9.78 -22.15
N THR A 248 16.99 11.01 -22.64
CA THR A 248 16.02 11.34 -23.69
C THR A 248 16.69 12.25 -24.69
N SER A 249 16.32 12.06 -25.96
CA SER A 249 16.73 12.94 -27.03
C SER A 249 15.84 14.18 -27.15
N GLY A 250 14.77 14.27 -26.35
CA GLY A 250 13.73 15.30 -26.47
C GLY A 250 12.85 15.15 -27.71
N LYS A 251 13.07 14.11 -28.53
CA LYS A 251 12.28 13.85 -29.73
C LYS A 251 10.92 13.27 -29.37
N TRP A 252 9.90 13.81 -30.02
CA TRP A 252 8.52 13.35 -29.93
C TRP A 252 7.85 13.46 -31.30
N GLN A 253 6.76 12.74 -31.48
CA GLN A 253 5.93 12.80 -32.68
C GLN A 253 4.47 12.53 -32.34
N TYR A 254 3.55 12.93 -33.22
CA TYR A 254 2.19 12.40 -33.16
C TYR A 254 2.19 10.90 -33.45
N ASP A 255 1.33 10.16 -32.76
CA ASP A 255 1.15 8.75 -33.03
C ASP A 255 0.50 8.55 -34.41
N PRO A 256 1.18 7.87 -35.36
CA PRO A 256 0.62 7.64 -36.70
C PRO A 256 -0.69 6.86 -36.69
N THR A 257 -0.92 6.03 -35.67
CA THR A 257 -2.13 5.21 -35.50
C THR A 257 -3.22 5.90 -34.69
N SER A 258 -2.91 7.02 -34.03
CA SER A 258 -3.82 7.77 -33.17
C SER A 258 -3.40 9.23 -33.11
N PRO A 259 -3.71 10.05 -34.13
CA PRO A 259 -3.12 11.39 -34.32
C PRO A 259 -3.33 12.39 -33.17
N LYS A 260 -4.27 12.11 -32.25
CA LYS A 260 -4.49 12.91 -31.03
C LYS A 260 -3.53 12.59 -29.89
N LYS A 261 -2.73 11.53 -30.03
CA LYS A 261 -1.78 11.05 -29.03
C LYS A 261 -0.35 11.38 -29.45
N VAL A 262 0.49 11.61 -28.46
CA VAL A 262 1.92 11.90 -28.64
C VAL A 262 2.75 10.69 -28.22
N LEU A 263 3.79 10.41 -29.01
CA LEU A 263 4.85 9.46 -28.71
C LEU A 263 6.10 10.21 -28.29
N LEU A 264 6.64 9.87 -27.13
CA LEU A 264 7.87 10.44 -26.58
C LEU A 264 9.00 9.41 -26.65
N SER A 265 10.18 9.82 -27.09
CA SER A 265 11.36 8.94 -27.11
C SER A 265 12.18 9.05 -25.82
N PHE A 266 12.65 7.91 -25.35
CA PHE A 266 13.66 7.82 -24.29
C PHE A 266 14.62 6.67 -24.62
N ASN A 267 15.82 6.71 -24.05
CA ASN A 267 16.83 5.69 -24.24
C ASN A 267 17.15 5.03 -22.91
N ILE A 268 17.31 3.70 -22.94
CA ILE A 268 17.89 2.92 -21.85
C ILE A 268 19.31 2.56 -22.27
N ILE A 269 20.28 3.14 -21.57
CA ILE A 269 21.70 2.91 -21.80
C ILE A 269 22.07 1.52 -21.27
N GLU A 270 22.95 0.83 -21.98
CA GLU A 270 23.48 -0.48 -21.61
C GLU A 270 24.00 -0.54 -20.17
N ALA A 271 23.89 -1.72 -19.55
CA ALA A 271 24.45 -1.97 -18.22
C ALA A 271 25.95 -2.28 -18.35
N LYS A 272 26.80 -1.37 -17.87
CA LYS A 272 28.27 -1.56 -17.84
C LYS A 272 28.76 -2.51 -16.74
N ASP A 273 27.94 -2.73 -15.72
CA ASP A 273 28.24 -3.64 -14.60
C ASP A 273 27.23 -4.79 -14.61
N TYR A 274 27.75 -5.97 -14.90
CA TYR A 274 27.02 -7.18 -15.25
C TYR A 274 26.49 -7.96 -14.04
N THR A 275 26.87 -7.54 -12.83
CA THR A 275 26.62 -8.32 -11.62
C THR A 275 25.30 -7.99 -10.93
N ILE A 276 24.69 -6.82 -11.20
CA ILE A 276 23.56 -6.28 -10.41
C ILE A 276 22.45 -5.61 -11.26
N LYS A 277 22.63 -5.39 -12.57
CA LYS A 277 21.73 -4.54 -13.37
C LYS A 277 20.89 -5.30 -14.39
N SER A 278 19.58 -5.03 -14.43
CA SER A 278 18.64 -5.61 -15.40
C SER A 278 19.02 -5.25 -16.85
N ASN A 279 18.99 -6.25 -17.72
CA ASN A 279 19.17 -6.07 -19.17
C ASN A 279 17.89 -5.51 -19.82
N PHE A 280 17.97 -5.02 -21.05
CA PHE A 280 16.81 -4.41 -21.72
C PHE A 280 15.68 -5.40 -21.97
N GLN A 281 15.96 -6.65 -22.35
CA GLN A 281 14.88 -7.61 -22.64
C GLN A 281 13.96 -7.80 -21.43
N ILE A 282 14.54 -7.98 -20.24
CA ILE A 282 13.79 -8.06 -18.97
C ILE A 282 13.01 -6.77 -18.73
N ILE A 283 13.59 -5.60 -19.03
CA ILE A 283 12.90 -4.32 -18.85
C ILE A 283 11.73 -4.17 -19.83
N PHE A 284 11.89 -4.62 -21.07
CA PHE A 284 10.85 -4.55 -22.10
C PHE A 284 9.67 -5.46 -21.78
N ASP A 285 9.94 -6.70 -21.38
CA ASP A 285 8.90 -7.64 -20.95
C ASP A 285 8.12 -7.04 -19.77
N ASN A 286 8.82 -6.55 -18.74
CA ASN A 286 8.20 -5.84 -17.62
C ASN A 286 7.33 -4.64 -18.02
N LEU A 287 7.62 -3.97 -19.14
CA LEU A 287 6.91 -2.77 -19.58
C LEU A 287 5.74 -3.06 -20.55
N ASN A 288 5.64 -4.28 -21.07
CA ASN A 288 4.59 -4.68 -22.03
C ASN A 288 3.27 -5.10 -21.36
N THR A 289 2.96 -4.55 -20.18
CA THR A 289 1.74 -4.90 -19.45
C THR A 289 0.50 -4.11 -19.86
#